data_AF-A0A5N6H244-F1
#
_entry.id   AF-A0A5N6H244-F1
#
_cell.length_a   1.000
_cell.length_b   1.000
_cell.length_c   1.000
_cell.angle_alpha   90.00
_cell.angle_beta   90.00
_cell.angle_gamma   90.00
#
_symmetry.space_group_name_H-M   'P 1'
#
loop_
_entity.id
_entity.type
_entity.pdbx_description
1 polymer ?
#
loop_
_entity_poly.entity_id
_entity_poly.type
_entity_poly.pdbx_seq_one_letter_code
_entity_poly.pdbx_strand_id
1 'polypeptide(L)'
;MNKSKGLITPSGLPIPMQVIEDMNFRRERNIINVLNKLYELLESFQSGDRGCSLLCSSVWLGFLTRKMHSNGLLSSQLRSPFPEWSYEGLLQTLEEFEETFWLEQSCYRRSGECTDPDVMDFVHRFPSSLEGLLL
;
A
#
# COMPACT_ATOMS: atom_id res chain seq x y z
N MET A 1 15.86 6.22 7.78
CA MET A 1 14.63 5.94 8.56
C MET A 1 13.77 4.86 7.90
N ASN A 2 13.64 4.89 6.57
CA ASN A 2 12.70 4.05 5.80
C ASN A 2 12.90 2.53 5.95
N LYS A 3 14.12 2.09 6.25
CA LYS A 3 14.49 0.67 6.47
C LYS A 3 14.22 0.14 7.89
N SER A 4 13.98 1.01 8.87
CA SER A 4 13.80 0.57 10.25
C SER A 4 12.47 -0.15 10.40
N LYS A 5 12.49 -1.38 10.92
CA LYS A 5 11.30 -2.20 11.22
C LYS A 5 10.68 -1.92 12.60
N GLY A 6 11.11 -0.84 13.25
CA GLY A 6 10.64 -0.46 14.57
C GLY A 6 11.17 0.90 14.98
N LEU A 7 11.08 1.20 16.28
CA LEU A 7 11.58 2.45 16.84
C LEU A 7 13.08 2.61 16.56
N ILE A 8 13.42 3.74 15.96
CA ILE A 8 14.78 4.20 15.76
C ILE A 8 15.31 4.62 17.13
N THR A 9 16.51 4.15 17.48
CA THR A 9 17.18 4.48 18.74
C THR A 9 18.57 5.06 18.46
N PRO A 10 19.14 5.87 19.37
CA PRO A 10 20.45 6.52 19.16
C PRO A 10 21.62 5.54 18.99
N SER A 11 21.46 4.28 19.41
CA SER A 11 22.45 3.20 19.28
C SER A 11 23.90 3.61 19.62
N GLY A 12 24.09 4.18 20.81
CA GLY A 12 25.41 4.57 21.33
C GLY A 12 26.00 5.87 20.73
N LEU A 13 25.29 6.51 19.81
CA LEU A 13 25.68 7.80 19.24
C LEU A 13 25.07 8.95 20.05
N PRO A 14 25.77 10.09 20.18
CA PRO A 14 25.26 11.28 20.86
C PRO A 14 24.26 12.06 19.99
N ILE A 15 23.24 11.37 19.47
CA ILE A 15 22.18 11.98 18.67
C ILE A 15 21.17 12.61 19.63
N PRO A 16 20.80 13.89 19.46
CA PRO A 16 19.78 14.53 20.29
C PRO A 16 18.46 13.78 20.23
N MET A 17 17.79 13.62 21.38
CA MET A 17 16.53 12.86 21.46
C MET A 17 15.45 13.42 20.50
N GLN A 18 15.39 14.74 20.35
CA GLN A 18 14.47 15.41 19.41
C GLN A 18 14.64 14.92 17.96
N VAL A 19 15.88 14.66 17.54
CA VAL A 19 16.15 14.13 16.18
C VAL A 19 15.61 12.70 16.05
N ILE A 20 15.75 11.88 17.10
CA ILE A 20 15.23 10.51 17.12
C ILE A 20 13.69 10.50 17.11
N GLU A 21 13.07 11.39 17.86
CA GLU A 21 11.61 11.57 17.87
C GLU A 21 11.10 11.98 16.49
N ASP A 22 11.71 12.98 15.86
CA ASP A 22 11.37 13.43 14.51
C ASP A 22 11.53 12.30 13.47
N MET A 23 12.59 11.50 13.58
CA MET A 23 12.82 10.36 12.69
C MET A 23 11.73 9.28 12.84
N ASN A 24 11.33 8.96 14.07
CA ASN A 24 10.25 8.01 14.33
C ASN A 24 8.91 8.54 13.86
N PHE A 25 8.62 9.82 14.12
CA PHE A 25 7.41 10.48 13.67
C PHE A 25 7.24 10.44 12.16
N ARG A 26 8.29 10.80 11.40
CA ARG A 26 8.28 10.73 9.93
C ARG A 26 8.07 9.31 9.43
N ARG A 27 8.75 8.32 10.03
CA ARG A 27 8.59 6.91 9.65
C ARG A 27 7.13 6.46 9.84
N GLU A 28 6.56 6.71 11.01
CA GLU A 28 5.19 6.29 11.33
C GLU A 28 4.16 7.01 10.46
N ARG A 29 4.31 8.31 10.24
CA ARG A 29 3.46 9.09 9.34
C ARG A 29 3.45 8.52 7.93
N ASN A 30 4.61 8.17 7.39
CA ASN A 30 4.70 7.61 6.04
C ASN A 30 3.99 6.25 5.92
N ILE A 31 4.14 5.38 6.93
CA ILE A 31 3.42 4.10 6.99
C ILE A 31 1.91 4.34 7.06
N ILE A 32 1.45 5.24 7.94
CA ILE A 32 0.03 5.59 8.07
C ILE A 32 -0.55 6.10 6.75
N ASN A 33 0.17 6.99 6.06
CA ASN A 33 -0.30 7.55 4.79
C ASN A 33 -0.52 6.46 3.74
N VAL A 34 0.41 5.51 3.61
CA VAL A 34 0.27 4.39 2.68
C VAL A 34 -0.92 3.51 3.07
N LEU A 35 -1.04 3.15 4.35
CA LEU A 35 -2.15 2.33 4.82
C LEU A 35 -3.51 2.98 4.58
N ASN A 36 -3.65 4.27 4.91
CA ASN A 36 -4.88 5.02 4.68
C ASN A 36 -5.28 4.97 3.20
N LYS A 37 -4.32 5.13 2.28
CA LYS A 37 -4.59 5.04 0.84
C LYS A 37 -5.04 3.66 0.39
N LEU A 38 -4.47 2.60 0.96
CA LEU A 38 -4.94 1.23 0.70
C LEU A 38 -6.37 1.01 1.20
N TYR A 39 -6.72 1.55 2.37
CA TYR A 39 -8.08 1.46 2.92
C TYR A 39 -9.08 2.32 2.14
N GLU A 40 -8.74 3.55 1.77
CA GLU A 40 -9.55 4.40 0.87
C GLU A 40 -9.82 3.68 -0.46
N LEU A 41 -8.81 2.97 -0.97
CA LEU A 41 -8.94 2.21 -2.20
C LEU A 41 -9.90 1.03 -2.05
N LEU A 42 -9.77 0.24 -0.97
CA LEU A 42 -10.73 -0.83 -0.64
C LEU A 42 -12.16 -0.28 -0.58
N GLU A 43 -12.35 0.84 0.11
CA GLU A 43 -13.65 1.50 0.24
C GLU A 43 -14.19 1.92 -1.13
N SER A 44 -13.36 2.53 -2.00
CA SER A 44 -13.79 2.96 -3.34
C SER A 44 -14.20 1.80 -4.27
N PHE A 45 -13.56 0.63 -4.15
CA PHE A 45 -13.98 -0.56 -4.89
C PHE A 45 -15.24 -1.18 -4.26
N GLN A 46 -15.39 -1.09 -2.94
CA GLN A 46 -16.55 -1.60 -2.23
C GLN A 46 -17.82 -0.78 -2.47
N SER A 47 -17.69 0.55 -2.57
CA SER A 47 -18.80 1.46 -2.90
C SER A 47 -19.16 1.42 -4.39
N GLY A 48 -18.24 0.93 -5.24
CA GLY A 48 -18.38 0.98 -6.69
C GLY A 48 -18.00 2.33 -7.30
N ASP A 49 -17.45 3.25 -6.51
CA ASP A 49 -16.92 4.54 -7.00
C ASP A 49 -15.68 4.35 -7.90
N ARG A 50 -15.07 3.15 -7.87
CA ARG A 50 -13.94 2.77 -8.71
C ARG A 50 -14.19 1.47 -9.48
N GLY A 51 -13.81 1.46 -10.76
CA GLY A 51 -13.91 0.34 -11.71
C GLY A 51 -15.01 0.53 -12.77
N CYS A 52 -14.80 0.06 -14.01
CA CYS A 52 -15.75 0.14 -15.14
C CYS A 52 -17.15 -0.45 -14.86
N SER A 53 -17.25 -1.41 -13.95
CA SER A 53 -18.46 -2.19 -13.72
C SER A 53 -18.44 -2.85 -12.35
N LEU A 54 -19.60 -3.28 -11.86
CA LEU A 54 -19.72 -4.04 -10.60
C LEU A 54 -18.80 -5.27 -10.56
N LEU A 55 -18.69 -5.99 -11.69
CA LEU A 55 -17.82 -7.15 -11.81
C LEU A 55 -16.35 -6.73 -11.64
N CYS A 56 -15.94 -5.65 -12.32
CA CYS A 56 -14.61 -5.11 -12.23
C CYS A 56 -14.27 -4.69 -10.79
N SER A 57 -15.11 -3.86 -10.16
CA SER A 57 -14.93 -3.40 -8.78
C SER A 57 -14.82 -4.59 -7.80
N SER A 58 -15.62 -5.63 -8.01
CA SER A 58 -15.60 -6.85 -7.17
C SER A 58 -14.30 -7.64 -7.32
N VAL A 59 -13.80 -7.79 -8.55
CA VAL A 59 -12.50 -8.46 -8.81
C VAL A 59 -11.38 -7.68 -8.14
N TRP A 60 -11.37 -6.36 -8.27
CA TRP A 60 -10.37 -5.49 -7.66
C TRP A 60 -10.39 -5.50 -6.14
N LEU A 61 -11.59 -5.40 -5.56
CA LEU A 61 -11.78 -5.53 -4.12
C LEU A 61 -11.22 -6.87 -3.64
N GLY A 62 -11.55 -7.97 -4.32
CA GLY A 62 -11.06 -9.30 -3.99
C GLY A 62 -9.54 -9.44 -4.08
N PHE A 63 -8.94 -8.94 -5.16
CA PHE A 63 -7.49 -8.93 -5.36
C PHE A 63 -6.78 -8.16 -4.25
N LEU A 64 -7.17 -6.90 -4.03
CA LEU A 64 -6.54 -6.04 -3.04
C LEU A 64 -6.71 -6.58 -1.63
N THR A 65 -7.91 -7.04 -1.28
CA THR A 65 -8.20 -7.64 0.04
C THR A 65 -7.30 -8.84 0.29
N ARG A 66 -7.16 -9.75 -0.69
CA ARG A 66 -6.31 -10.95 -0.55
C ARG A 66 -4.85 -10.59 -0.38
N LYS A 67 -4.35 -9.64 -1.17
CA LYS A 67 -2.97 -9.17 -1.11
C LYS A 67 -2.65 -8.45 0.20
N MET A 68 -3.54 -7.60 0.67
CA MET A 68 -3.40 -6.97 1.99
C MET A 68 -3.50 -8.00 3.12
N HIS A 69 -4.39 -8.99 3.02
CA HIS A 69 -4.49 -10.06 4.00
C HIS A 69 -3.22 -10.91 4.08
N SER A 70 -2.70 -11.40 2.94
CA SER A 70 -1.51 -12.25 2.90
C SER A 70 -0.26 -11.57 3.42
N ASN A 71 -0.22 -10.24 3.33
CA ASN A 71 0.87 -9.41 3.87
C ASN A 71 0.58 -8.89 5.28
N GLY A 72 -0.54 -9.25 5.92
CA GLY A 72 -0.86 -8.80 7.28
C GLY A 72 -1.25 -7.32 7.40
N LEU A 73 -1.55 -6.64 6.28
CA LEU A 73 -1.95 -5.23 6.23
C LEU A 73 -3.39 -5.00 6.72
N LEU A 74 -4.21 -6.05 6.75
CA LEU A 74 -5.56 -6.04 7.35
C LEU A 74 -5.56 -6.42 8.84
N SER A 75 -4.39 -6.68 9.43
CA SER A 75 -4.30 -7.14 10.81
C SER A 75 -4.66 -6.01 11.78
N SER A 76 -5.53 -6.31 12.76
CA SER A 76 -5.84 -5.41 13.88
C SER A 76 -4.62 -5.10 14.77
N GLN A 77 -3.53 -5.85 14.61
CA GLN A 77 -2.24 -5.67 15.28
C GLN A 77 -1.36 -4.61 14.61
N LEU A 78 -1.71 -4.15 13.40
CA LEU A 78 -0.97 -3.12 12.67
C LEU A 78 -1.25 -1.75 13.28
N ARG A 79 -0.54 -1.44 14.37
CA ARG A 79 -0.69 -0.20 15.14
C ARG A 79 0.66 0.44 15.36
N SER A 80 0.71 1.77 15.47
CA SER A 80 1.91 2.50 15.88
C SER A 80 2.53 1.85 17.14
N PRO A 81 3.85 1.62 17.17
CA PRO A 81 4.86 2.11 16.24
C PRO A 81 5.12 1.18 15.03
N PHE A 82 4.14 0.39 14.61
CA PHE A 82 4.22 -0.54 13.47
C PHE A 82 5.42 -1.49 13.59
N PRO A 83 5.47 -2.33 14.64
CA PRO A 83 6.56 -3.28 14.82
C PRO A 83 6.62 -4.25 13.63
N GLU A 84 7.83 -4.63 13.24
CA GLU A 84 8.15 -5.45 12.06
C GLU A 84 7.92 -4.78 10.70
N TRP A 85 7.38 -3.56 10.69
CA TRP A 85 7.11 -2.80 9.47
C TRP A 85 8.10 -1.67 9.29
N SER A 86 8.73 -1.69 8.12
CA SER A 86 9.51 -0.57 7.60
C SER A 86 8.76 0.07 6.45
N TYR A 87 8.96 1.37 6.24
CA TYR A 87 8.34 2.06 5.12
C TYR A 87 8.80 1.49 3.78
N GLU A 88 10.08 1.16 3.65
CA GLU A 88 10.63 0.55 2.43
C GLU A 88 10.10 -0.86 2.19
N GLY A 89 10.00 -1.69 3.23
CA GLY A 89 9.37 -3.00 3.11
C GLY A 89 7.90 -2.92 2.68
N LEU A 90 7.18 -1.89 3.16
CA LEU A 90 5.81 -1.63 2.72
C LEU A 90 5.76 -1.23 1.24
N LEU A 91 6.68 -0.39 0.76
CA LEU A 91 6.78 -0.06 -0.67
C LEU A 91 7.09 -1.29 -1.53
N GLN A 92 8.02 -2.13 -1.10
CA GLN A 92 8.36 -3.38 -1.79
C GLN A 92 7.14 -4.32 -1.88
N THR A 93 6.35 -4.43 -0.81
CA THR A 93 5.09 -5.19 -0.85
C THR A 93 4.13 -4.65 -1.92
N LEU A 94 4.11 -3.34 -2.15
CA LEU A 94 3.23 -2.72 -3.15
C LEU A 94 3.74 -2.93 -4.58
N GLU A 95 5.05 -2.92 -4.79
CA GLU A 95 5.67 -3.32 -6.06
C GLU A 95 5.29 -4.78 -6.43
N GLU A 96 5.31 -5.69 -5.45
CA GLU A 96 4.87 -7.08 -5.65
C GLU A 96 3.38 -7.21 -5.99
N PHE A 97 2.53 -6.28 -5.52
CA PHE A 97 1.12 -6.26 -5.90
C PHE A 97 0.99 -5.96 -7.39
N GLU A 98 1.72 -4.96 -7.88
CA GLU A 98 1.76 -4.58 -9.28
C GLU A 98 2.24 -5.74 -10.17
N GLU A 99 3.35 -6.40 -9.82
CA GLU A 99 3.88 -7.52 -10.61
C GLU A 99 2.88 -8.69 -10.72
N THR A 100 2.27 -9.08 -9.60
CA THR A 100 1.30 -10.19 -9.58
C THR A 100 0.06 -9.84 -10.40
N PHE A 101 -0.34 -8.57 -10.38
CA PHE A 101 -1.49 -8.11 -11.14
C PHE A 101 -1.30 -8.34 -12.65
N TRP A 102 -0.14 -8.02 -13.21
CA TRP A 102 0.12 -8.21 -14.65
C TRP A 102 -0.01 -9.69 -15.08
N LEU A 103 0.36 -10.62 -14.20
CA LEU A 103 0.23 -12.06 -14.44
C LEU A 103 -1.23 -12.50 -14.44
N GLU A 104 -2.03 -12.06 -13.46
CA GLU A 104 -3.43 -12.45 -13.29
C GLU A 104 -4.36 -11.78 -14.32
N GLN A 105 -4.06 -10.55 -14.76
CA GLN A 105 -4.85 -9.85 -15.78
C GLN A 105 -4.79 -10.56 -17.14
N SER A 106 -3.70 -11.25 -17.44
CA SER A 106 -3.58 -12.07 -18.65
C SER A 106 -4.65 -13.17 -18.71
N CYS A 107 -5.11 -13.66 -17.55
CA CYS A 107 -6.19 -14.63 -17.43
C CYS A 107 -7.57 -13.98 -17.62
N TYR A 108 -7.75 -12.73 -17.17
CA TYR A 108 -9.02 -11.99 -17.29
C TYR A 108 -9.30 -11.47 -18.70
N ARG A 109 -8.28 -11.16 -19.51
CA ARG A 109 -8.47 -10.70 -20.90
C ARG A 109 -9.19 -11.71 -21.81
N ARG A 110 -9.26 -13.00 -21.43
CA ARG A 110 -9.99 -14.01 -22.21
C ARG A 110 -11.52 -13.89 -22.12
N SER A 111 -12.08 -13.18 -21.14
CA SER A 111 -13.54 -13.09 -20.98
C SER A 111 -14.19 -11.89 -21.69
N GLY A 112 -13.41 -10.97 -22.27
CA GLY A 112 -13.93 -9.77 -22.93
C GLY A 112 -14.56 -8.76 -21.96
N GLU A 113 -14.54 -7.48 -22.36
CA GLU A 113 -15.36 -6.36 -21.81
C GLU A 113 -14.92 -5.57 -20.56
N CYS A 114 -13.69 -5.69 -20.06
CA CYS A 114 -13.08 -4.54 -19.34
C CYS A 114 -11.63 -4.35 -19.80
N THR A 115 -11.48 -3.86 -21.03
CA THR A 115 -10.30 -3.07 -21.40
C THR A 115 -10.56 -1.64 -20.94
N ASP A 116 -10.54 -1.41 -19.64
CA ASP A 116 -10.70 -0.07 -19.08
C ASP A 116 -9.32 0.58 -18.93
N PRO A 117 -9.03 1.68 -19.66
CA PRO A 117 -7.85 2.49 -19.45
C PRO A 117 -7.66 2.89 -17.97
N ASP A 118 -8.73 3.13 -17.22
CA ASP A 118 -8.67 3.58 -15.82
C ASP A 118 -8.03 2.55 -14.88
N VAL A 119 -8.12 1.27 -15.22
CA VAL A 119 -7.55 0.18 -14.44
C VAL A 119 -6.03 0.06 -14.67
N MET A 120 -5.60 0.16 -15.92
CA MET A 120 -4.17 0.18 -16.25
C MET A 120 -3.51 1.45 -15.75
N ASP A 121 -4.21 2.57 -15.90
CA ASP A 121 -3.80 3.88 -15.41
C ASP A 121 -3.83 3.90 -13.87
N PHE A 122 -4.68 3.12 -13.21
CA PHE A 122 -4.64 2.91 -11.76
C PHE A 122 -3.43 2.09 -11.32
N VAL A 123 -3.08 1.01 -12.02
CA VAL A 123 -1.91 0.17 -11.69
C VAL A 123 -0.62 0.96 -11.89
N HIS A 124 -0.50 1.66 -13.02
CA HIS A 124 0.61 2.58 -13.27
C HIS A 124 0.64 3.74 -12.27
N ARG A 125 -0.52 4.29 -11.90
CA ARG A 125 -0.63 5.31 -10.85
C ARG A 125 -0.65 4.75 -9.44
N PHE A 126 -0.60 3.44 -9.21
CA PHE A 126 -0.69 2.94 -7.84
C PHE A 126 0.60 3.30 -7.10
N PRO A 127 1.80 3.06 -7.67
CA PRO A 127 3.03 3.66 -7.18
C PRO A 127 3.02 5.19 -7.27
N SER A 128 2.62 5.81 -8.39
CA SER A 128 2.74 7.28 -8.55
C SER A 128 1.72 8.12 -7.76
N SER A 129 0.56 7.56 -7.42
CA SER A 129 -0.40 8.13 -6.46
C SER A 129 0.11 8.06 -5.03
N LEU A 130 1.08 7.16 -4.78
CA LEU A 130 1.86 7.13 -3.56
C LEU A 130 3.13 8.00 -3.67
N GLU A 131 3.68 8.26 -4.85
CA GLU A 131 4.80 9.21 -5.04
C GLU A 131 4.42 10.65 -4.73
N GLY A 132 3.15 11.03 -4.94
CA GLY A 132 2.59 12.28 -4.41
C GLY A 132 2.57 12.38 -2.87
N LEU A 133 2.93 11.30 -2.16
CA LEU A 133 3.05 11.19 -0.69
C LEU A 133 4.50 11.22 -0.19
N LEU A 134 5.49 11.46 -1.08
CA LEU A 134 6.92 11.52 -0.74
C LEU A 134 7.42 12.93 -0.37
N LEU A 135 6.52 13.92 -0.27
CA LEU A 135 6.81 15.30 0.19
C LEU A 135 6.26 15.56 1.60
#